data_AF-A0A2S1YR77-F1
#
_entry.id   AF-A0A2S1YR77-F1
#
_cell.length_a   1.000
_cell.length_b   1.000
_cell.length_c   1.000
_cell.angle_alpha   90.00
_cell.angle_beta   90.00
_cell.angle_gamma   90.00
#
_symmetry.space_group_name_H-M   'P 1'
#
loop_
_entity.id
_entity.type
_entity.pdbx_description
1 polymer ?
#
loop_
_entity_poly.entity_id
_entity_poly.type
_entity_poly.pdbx_seq_one_letter_code
_entity_poly.pdbx_strand_id
1 'polypeptide(L)'
;MKQKADHQKAEDISETELLHHVRLSINPKFQDWVLFKNGTYIIFEQVNEISSLESEALKLIHEFGPVCKGERSEDFDVTDLKNTEGWIVSGYGYGIYTYVSPQEIKSKKTNTTIGLFGRGKRDLDSKNPVIIHINRKLKS
;
A
#
# COMPACT_ATOMS: atom_id res chain seq x y z
N MET A 1 31.41 12.64 27.01
CA MET A 1 30.17 11.85 26.89
C MET A 1 29.58 12.10 25.51
N LYS A 2 29.58 11.11 24.61
CA LYS A 2 28.88 11.19 23.31
C LYS A 2 27.75 10.17 23.36
N GLN A 3 26.51 10.64 23.39
CA GLN A 3 25.33 9.79 23.30
C GLN A 3 25.31 9.17 21.89
N LYS A 4 25.33 7.84 21.83
CA LYS A 4 25.02 7.10 20.60
C LYS A 4 23.50 7.13 20.45
N ALA A 5 23.02 7.85 19.44
CA ALA A 5 21.65 7.69 18.99
C ALA A 5 21.58 6.37 18.24
N ASP A 6 21.10 5.32 18.91
CA ASP A 6 20.73 4.07 18.28
C ASP A 6 19.55 4.34 17.33
N HIS A 7 19.86 4.59 16.06
CA HIS A 7 18.89 4.49 14.97
C HIS A 7 18.60 3.01 14.74
N GLN A 8 17.75 2.44 15.57
CA GLN A 8 17.20 1.11 15.31
C GLN A 8 16.26 1.21 14.11
N LYS A 9 16.70 0.73 12.94
CA LYS A 9 15.89 0.57 11.72
C LYS A 9 14.53 -0.07 12.05
N ALA A 10 13.44 0.45 11.47
CA ALA A 10 12.18 -0.28 11.41
C ALA A 10 12.44 -1.68 10.84
N GLU A 11 11.80 -2.70 11.40
CA GLU A 11 11.90 -4.05 10.84
C GLU A 11 10.97 -4.10 9.63
N ASP A 12 11.58 -4.20 8.44
CA ASP A 12 10.83 -4.39 7.21
C ASP A 12 10.20 -5.79 7.25
N ILE A 13 8.88 -5.87 7.10
CA ILE A 13 8.17 -7.13 6.95
C ILE A 13 8.62 -7.83 5.66
N SER A 14 8.66 -9.17 5.66
CA SER A 14 9.03 -9.91 4.44
C SER A 14 7.97 -9.78 3.35
N GLU A 15 8.35 -9.96 2.08
CA GLU A 15 7.39 -9.92 0.96
C GLU A 15 6.28 -10.97 1.10
N THR A 16 6.59 -12.14 1.66
CA THR A 16 5.62 -13.21 1.93
C THR A 16 4.60 -12.82 3.00
N GLU A 17 5.06 -12.21 4.10
CA GLU A 17 4.17 -11.71 5.16
C GLU A 17 3.32 -10.55 4.63
N LEU A 18 3.93 -9.61 3.91
CA LEU A 18 3.22 -8.51 3.27
C LEU A 18 2.09 -9.04 2.35
N LEU A 19 2.41 -10.00 1.47
CA LEU A 19 1.42 -10.61 0.59
C LEU A 19 0.30 -11.31 1.37
N HIS A 20 0.64 -12.00 2.48
CA HIS A 20 -0.34 -12.65 3.34
C HIS A 20 -1.32 -11.63 3.96
N HIS A 21 -0.81 -10.56 4.56
CA HIS A 21 -1.63 -9.52 5.17
C HIS A 21 -2.50 -8.78 4.14
N VAL A 22 -1.93 -8.43 2.98
CA VAL A 22 -2.68 -7.76 1.90
C VAL A 22 -3.79 -8.65 1.37
N ARG A 23 -3.57 -9.97 1.23
CA ARG A 23 -4.65 -10.89 0.84
C ARG A 23 -5.81 -10.89 1.83
N LEU A 24 -5.52 -10.81 3.13
CA LEU A 24 -6.54 -10.77 4.18
C LEU A 24 -7.23 -9.41 4.30
N SER A 25 -6.59 -8.34 3.83
CA SER A 25 -7.15 -6.99 3.84
C SER A 25 -8.15 -6.74 2.70
N ILE A 26 -8.03 -7.48 1.60
CA ILE A 26 -8.88 -7.33 0.42
C ILE A 26 -10.16 -8.16 0.58
N ASN A 27 -11.31 -7.56 0.27
CA ASN A 27 -12.56 -8.30 0.24
C ASN A 27 -12.48 -9.41 -0.83
N PRO A 28 -12.77 -10.68 -0.51
CA PRO A 28 -12.68 -11.80 -1.46
C PRO A 28 -13.51 -11.64 -2.74
N LYS A 29 -14.47 -10.72 -2.81
CA LYS A 29 -15.17 -10.40 -4.06
C LYS A 29 -14.25 -9.77 -5.12
N PHE A 30 -13.16 -9.13 -4.70
CA PHE A 30 -12.19 -8.47 -5.57
C PHE A 30 -11.03 -9.42 -5.86
N GLN A 31 -11.05 -10.00 -7.05
CA GLN A 31 -10.11 -11.05 -7.46
C GLN A 31 -8.99 -10.55 -8.37
N ASP A 32 -9.03 -9.28 -8.77
CA ASP A 32 -8.05 -8.72 -9.67
C ASP A 32 -7.36 -7.54 -9.00
N TRP A 33 -6.10 -7.73 -8.63
CA TRP A 33 -5.32 -6.73 -7.92
C TRP A 33 -3.82 -6.94 -8.08
N VAL A 34 -3.07 -5.86 -7.91
CA VAL A 34 -1.61 -5.84 -8.00
C VAL A 34 -1.05 -5.31 -6.68
N LEU A 35 0.06 -5.87 -6.22
CA LEU A 35 0.77 -5.44 -5.01
C LEU A 35 2.20 -5.04 -5.35
N PHE A 36 2.57 -3.84 -4.89
CA PHE A 36 3.89 -3.27 -4.98
C PHE A 36 4.72 -3.56 -3.72
N LYS A 37 6.03 -3.46 -3.87
CA LYS A 37 7.03 -3.84 -2.87
C LYS A 37 6.84 -3.12 -1.54
N ASN A 38 6.48 -1.84 -1.53
CA ASN A 38 6.24 -1.10 -0.30
C ASN A 38 4.80 -1.22 0.19
N GLY A 39 4.04 -2.23 -0.23
CA GLY A 39 2.72 -2.53 0.33
C GLY A 39 1.58 -1.69 -0.21
N THR A 40 1.81 -0.86 -1.24
CA THR A 40 0.71 -0.30 -2.03
C THR A 40 0.10 -1.40 -2.88
N TYR A 41 -1.22 -1.48 -2.93
CA TYR A 41 -1.93 -2.38 -3.81
C TYR A 41 -3.09 -1.69 -4.51
N ILE A 42 -3.41 -2.16 -5.71
CA ILE A 42 -4.43 -1.60 -6.57
C ILE A 42 -5.45 -2.69 -6.88
N ILE A 43 -6.72 -2.43 -6.59
CA ILE A 43 -7.85 -3.30 -6.91
C ILE A 43 -8.51 -2.84 -8.20
N PHE A 44 -8.81 -3.79 -9.10
CA PHE A 44 -9.49 -3.55 -10.36
C PHE A 44 -10.87 -4.20 -10.35
N GLU A 45 -11.94 -3.39 -10.44
CA GLU A 45 -13.32 -3.91 -10.45
C GLU A 45 -13.83 -4.23 -11.86
N GLN A 46 -13.34 -3.52 -12.88
CA GLN A 46 -13.80 -3.64 -14.27
C GLN A 46 -12.68 -4.17 -15.17
N VAL A 47 -12.26 -5.42 -14.94
CA VAL A 47 -11.13 -6.03 -15.66
C VAL A 47 -11.42 -6.47 -17.09
N ASN A 48 -12.68 -6.46 -17.53
CA ASN A 48 -13.03 -6.91 -18.88
C ASN A 48 -12.37 -6.07 -19.99
N GLU A 49 -12.02 -4.82 -19.67
CA GLU A 49 -11.37 -3.87 -20.57
C GLU A 49 -9.85 -3.80 -20.36
N ILE A 50 -9.32 -4.49 -19.34
CA ILE A 50 -7.89 -4.42 -18.98
C ILE A 50 -7.16 -5.64 -19.56
N SER A 51 -6.37 -5.38 -20.61
CA SER A 51 -5.50 -6.39 -21.22
C SER A 51 -4.40 -6.84 -20.25
N SER A 52 -3.72 -5.88 -19.61
CA SER A 52 -2.61 -6.10 -18.68
C SER A 52 -2.84 -5.35 -17.36
N LEU A 53 -3.04 -6.11 -16.27
CA LEU A 53 -3.12 -5.53 -14.91
C LEU A 53 -1.81 -4.85 -14.52
N GLU A 54 -0.67 -5.40 -14.97
CA GLU A 54 0.64 -4.85 -14.70
C GLU A 54 0.78 -3.45 -15.30
N SER A 55 0.49 -3.31 -16.60
CA SER A 55 0.63 -2.04 -17.31
C SER A 55 -0.32 -0.98 -16.77
N GLU A 56 -1.56 -1.35 -16.44
CA GLU A 56 -2.52 -0.41 -15.85
C GLU A 56 -2.12 -0.04 -14.41
N ALA A 57 -1.63 -0.97 -13.60
CA ALA A 57 -1.14 -0.68 -12.25
C ALA A 57 0.05 0.30 -12.29
N LEU A 58 0.99 0.10 -13.22
CA LEU A 58 2.12 1.02 -13.42
C LEU A 58 1.66 2.42 -13.82
N LYS A 59 0.68 2.52 -14.72
CA LYS A 59 0.10 3.81 -15.10
C LYS A 59 -0.56 4.51 -13.90
N LEU A 60 -1.41 3.79 -13.15
CA LEU A 60 -2.12 4.34 -11.99
C LEU A 60 -1.17 4.75 -10.85
N ILE A 61 -0.12 3.98 -10.57
CA ILE A 61 0.83 4.33 -9.51
C ILE A 61 1.69 5.54 -9.88
N HIS A 62 1.98 5.75 -11.17
CA HIS A 62 2.66 6.97 -11.62
C HIS A 62 1.75 8.20 -11.57
N GLU A 63 0.47 8.05 -11.92
CA GLU A 63 -0.49 9.15 -11.93
C GLU A 63 -0.92 9.56 -10.51
N PHE A 64 -1.22 8.58 -9.65
CA PHE A 64 -1.84 8.83 -8.34
C PHE A 64 -0.92 8.52 -7.16
N GLY A 65 0.23 7.89 -7.37
CA GLY A 65 1.15 7.53 -6.30
C GLY A 65 1.96 8.69 -5.69
N PRO A 66 2.41 9.70 -6.47
CA PRO A 66 3.18 10.81 -5.93
C PRO A 66 2.39 11.65 -4.93
N VAL A 67 3.06 12.08 -3.86
CA VAL A 67 2.53 13.07 -2.93
C VAL A 67 2.91 14.47 -3.39
N CYS A 68 1.95 15.19 -3.98
CA CYS A 68 2.11 16.59 -4.35
C CYS A 68 1.57 17.49 -3.22
N LYS A 69 2.46 18.27 -2.60
CA LYS A 69 2.09 19.23 -1.55
C LYS A 69 1.10 20.27 -2.10
N GLY A 70 0.03 20.55 -1.37
CA GLY A 70 -1.03 21.49 -1.73
C GLY A 70 -2.11 20.95 -2.66
N GLU A 71 -2.14 19.64 -2.94
CA GLU A 71 -3.15 18.99 -3.78
C GLU A 71 -4.01 17.99 -3.00
N ARG A 72 -5.09 17.49 -3.63
CA ARG A 72 -5.98 16.44 -3.08
C ARG A 72 -5.25 15.18 -2.58
N SER A 73 -4.01 14.95 -3.01
CA SER A 73 -3.15 13.86 -2.53
C SER A 73 -2.75 13.99 -1.04
N GLU A 74 -3.04 15.13 -0.39
CA GLU A 74 -2.76 15.38 1.03
C GLU A 74 -3.72 14.65 1.98
N ASP A 75 -4.97 14.46 1.57
CA ASP A 75 -5.96 13.79 2.40
C ASP A 75 -5.77 12.28 2.39
N PHE A 76 -5.94 11.68 3.57
CA PHE A 76 -5.90 10.25 3.77
C PHE A 76 -6.92 9.82 4.81
N ASP A 77 -7.31 8.55 4.72
CA ASP A 77 -8.06 7.89 5.78
C ASP A 77 -7.30 6.65 6.26
N VAL A 78 -7.51 6.28 7.52
CA VAL A 78 -6.89 5.11 8.15
C VAL A 78 -7.98 4.17 8.61
N THR A 79 -7.98 2.97 8.07
CA THR A 79 -8.93 1.92 8.43
C THR A 79 -8.23 0.76 9.12
N ASP A 80 -8.65 0.42 10.34
CA ASP A 80 -8.20 -0.78 11.04
C ASP A 80 -8.66 -2.06 10.33
N LEU A 81 -7.75 -3.02 10.22
CA LEU A 81 -8.03 -4.31 9.62
C LEU A 81 -8.66 -5.27 10.62
N LYS A 82 -9.69 -5.99 10.17
CA LYS A 82 -10.46 -6.94 11.00
C LYS A 82 -9.95 -8.37 10.90
N ASN A 83 -9.41 -8.75 9.75
CA ASN A 83 -8.99 -10.12 9.45
C ASN A 83 -7.48 -10.33 9.58
N THR A 84 -6.74 -9.27 9.87
CA THR A 84 -5.29 -9.29 10.01
C THR A 84 -4.84 -8.06 10.77
N GLU A 85 -3.63 -8.08 11.33
CA GLU A 85 -3.08 -6.93 12.04
C GLU A 85 -2.77 -5.77 11.09
N GLY A 86 -2.76 -4.55 11.60
CA GLY A 86 -2.37 -3.36 10.85
C GLY A 86 -3.53 -2.56 10.28
N TRP A 87 -3.19 -1.70 9.32
CA TRP A 87 -4.10 -0.70 8.79
C TRP A 87 -4.02 -0.63 7.27
N ILE A 88 -5.11 -0.17 6.68
CA ILE A 88 -5.11 0.37 5.32
C ILE A 88 -5.07 1.89 5.41
N VAL A 89 -4.19 2.47 4.62
CA VAL A 89 -4.21 3.90 4.29
C VAL A 89 -4.81 4.07 2.90
N SER A 90 -5.89 4.84 2.82
CA SER A 90 -6.51 5.26 1.57
C SER A 90 -6.29 6.76 1.37
N GLY A 91 -6.53 7.25 0.15
CA GLY A 91 -6.37 8.67 -0.18
C GLY A 91 -6.84 8.93 -1.60
N TYR A 92 -6.19 9.86 -2.29
CA TYR A 92 -6.51 10.16 -3.69
C TYR A 92 -6.28 8.95 -4.61
N GLY A 93 -7.14 8.73 -5.61
CA GLY A 93 -7.08 7.59 -6.54
C GLY A 93 -7.89 6.38 -6.06
N TYR A 94 -9.00 6.12 -6.75
CA TYR A 94 -9.90 5.00 -6.43
C TYR A 94 -9.20 3.66 -6.61
N GLY A 95 -9.47 2.72 -5.68
CA GLY A 95 -8.92 1.37 -5.74
C GLY A 95 -7.45 1.25 -5.33
N ILE A 96 -6.79 2.35 -4.95
CA ILE A 96 -5.38 2.37 -4.54
C ILE A 96 -5.29 2.51 -3.02
N TYR A 97 -4.64 1.54 -2.39
CA TYR A 97 -4.56 1.42 -0.94
C TYR A 97 -3.14 1.05 -0.53
N THR A 98 -2.74 1.39 0.70
CA THR A 98 -1.43 1.01 1.23
C THR A 98 -1.58 0.29 2.55
N TYR A 99 -1.04 -0.93 2.64
CA TYR A 99 -0.98 -1.68 3.88
C TYR A 99 0.15 -1.17 4.77
N VAL A 100 -0.14 -1.03 6.07
CA VAL A 100 0.82 -0.64 7.09
C VAL A 100 0.78 -1.65 8.24
N SER A 101 1.90 -2.31 8.47
CA SER A 101 2.08 -3.24 9.59
C SER A 101 2.36 -2.48 10.90
N PRO A 102 1.83 -2.95 12.05
CA PRO A 102 2.19 -2.42 13.36
C PRO A 102 3.68 -2.49 13.70
N GLN A 103 4.42 -3.41 13.07
CA GLN A 103 5.86 -3.61 13.29
C GLN A 103 6.70 -2.52 12.63
N GLU A 104 6.20 -1.91 11.55
CA GLU A 104 6.89 -0.85 10.81
C GLU A 104 6.87 0.50 11.58
N ILE A 105 5.90 0.69 12.49
CA ILE A 105 5.74 1.93 13.26
C ILE A 105 6.18 1.74 14.71
N LYS A 106 7.36 2.27 15.05
CA LYS A 106 7.92 2.26 16.41
C LYS A 106 7.37 3.35 17.32
N SER A 107 6.93 4.47 16.74
CA SER A 107 6.34 5.59 17.48
C SER A 107 4.89 5.29 17.88
N LYS A 108 4.25 6.26 18.54
CA LYS A 108 2.83 6.15 18.90
C LYS A 108 1.98 5.94 17.63
N LYS A 109 1.26 4.82 17.60
CA LYS A 109 0.37 4.41 16.50
C LYS A 109 -0.92 5.23 16.51
N THR A 110 -0.83 6.48 16.04
CA THR A 110 -1.98 7.37 15.83
C THR A 110 -2.39 7.36 14.36
N ASN A 111 -3.65 7.67 14.04
CA ASN A 111 -4.12 7.74 12.64
C ASN A 111 -3.24 8.69 11.80
N THR A 112 -2.81 9.82 12.36
CA THR A 112 -1.91 10.74 11.67
C THR A 112 -0.56 10.10 11.35
N THR A 113 0.05 9.41 12.31
CA THR A 113 1.34 8.72 12.11
C THR A 113 1.22 7.60 11.09
N ILE A 114 0.16 6.78 11.19
CA ILE A 114 -0.09 5.66 10.28
C ILE A 114 -0.33 6.16 8.86
N GLY A 115 -1.21 7.15 8.71
CA GLY A 115 -1.54 7.72 7.41
C GLY A 115 -0.36 8.39 6.72
N LEU A 116 0.44 9.18 7.45
CA LEU A 116 1.66 9.77 6.89
C LEU A 116 2.67 8.71 6.47
N PHE A 117 2.82 7.63 7.25
CA PHE A 117 3.70 6.52 6.91
C PHE A 117 3.24 5.76 5.67
N GLY A 118 1.95 5.42 5.57
CA GLY A 118 1.37 4.78 4.39
C GLY A 118 1.48 5.64 3.14
N ARG A 119 1.24 6.97 3.24
CA ARG A 119 1.48 7.90 2.14
C ARG A 119 2.93 7.90 1.66
N GLY A 120 3.88 7.88 2.59
CA GLY A 120 5.30 7.77 2.26
C GLY A 120 5.62 6.47 1.50
N LYS A 121 5.06 5.34 1.93
CA LYS A 121 5.21 4.05 1.24
C LYS A 121 4.65 4.07 -0.18
N ARG A 122 3.48 4.69 -0.38
CA ARG A 122 2.89 4.90 -1.70
C ARG A 122 3.73 5.78 -2.60
N ASP A 123 4.28 6.87 -2.07
CA ASP A 123 5.19 7.75 -2.79
C ASP A 123 6.47 7.00 -3.23
N LEU A 124 7.02 6.11 -2.39
CA LEU A 124 8.14 5.23 -2.76
C LEU A 124 7.78 4.28 -3.90
N ASP A 125 6.61 3.64 -3.86
CA ASP A 125 6.11 2.78 -4.95
C ASP A 125 5.87 3.57 -6.24
N SER A 126 5.54 4.87 -6.16
CA SER A 126 5.37 5.72 -7.35
C SER A 126 6.68 6.09 -8.03
N LYS A 127 7.74 6.31 -7.23
CA LYS A 127 9.07 6.71 -7.69
C LYS A 127 9.88 5.53 -8.22
N ASN A 128 9.71 4.36 -7.62
CA ASN A 128 10.37 3.13 -8.02
C ASN A 128 9.38 1.95 -7.95
N PRO A 129 8.46 1.84 -8.94
CA PRO A 129 7.43 0.82 -8.93
C PRO A 129 8.03 -0.56 -9.14
N VAL A 130 7.96 -1.39 -8.09
CA VAL A 130 8.35 -2.81 -8.14
C VAL A 130 7.12 -3.63 -7.75
N ILE A 131 6.58 -4.37 -8.72
CA ILE A 131 5.45 -5.27 -8.48
C ILE A 131 5.98 -6.59 -7.94
N ILE A 132 5.48 -7.02 -6.78
CA ILE A 132 5.86 -8.28 -6.13
C ILE A 132 4.77 -9.35 -6.25
N HIS A 133 3.52 -8.96 -6.58
CA HIS A 133 2.45 -9.90 -6.81
C HIS A 133 1.36 -9.36 -7.75
N ILE A 134 0.84 -10.23 -8.60
CA ILE A 134 -0.35 -9.98 -9.42
C ILE A 134 -1.34 -11.11 -9.14
N ASN A 135 -2.51 -10.76 -8.63
CA ASN A 135 -3.63 -11.66 -8.48
C ASN A 135 -4.61 -11.39 -9.62
N ARG A 136 -4.95 -12.42 -10.39
CA ARG A 136 -5.90 -12.30 -11.51
C ARG A 136 -6.92 -13.43 -11.43
N LYS A 137 -8.19 -13.09 -11.61
CA LYS A 137 -9.24 -14.09 -11.76
C LYS A 137 -9.02 -14.82 -13.09
N LEU A 138 -8.83 -16.14 -13.01
CA LEU A 138 -8.81 -16.96 -14.22
C LEU A 138 -10.19 -16.90 -14.88
N LYS A 139 -10.23 -16.58 -16.17
CA LYS A 139 -11.47 -16.72 -16.97
C LYS A 139 -11.76 -18.22 -17.09
N SER A 140 -12.81 -18.68 -16.40
CA SER A 140 -13.38 -20.02 -16.57
C SER A 140 -14.19 -20.11 -17.85
#